data_AF-A0A538Q124-F1
#
_entry.id   AF-A0A538Q124-F1
#
_cell.length_a   1.000
_cell.length_b   1.000
_cell.length_c   1.000
_cell.angle_alpha   90.00
_cell.angle_beta   90.00
_cell.angle_gamma   90.00
#
_symmetry.space_group_name_H-M   'P 1'
#
loop_
_entity.id
_entity.type
_entity.pdbx_description
1 polymer ?
#
loop_
_entity_poly.entity_id
_entity_poly.type
_entity_poly.pdbx_seq_one_letter_code
_entity_poly.pdbx_strand_id
1 'polypeptide(L)'
;MTVTGTGTSPAKPISDLGRVRNNIQQTARVDAAVQAKDGRLFLFSGDQYFLYTKPQQLLAGPAFVDERYPRSIRGKFENEGVSPLPAMMFARVDAAFRDSDDTYFFFAGNRFTHSTDPYNLLKIRPDEPNTPVPDPADPSAQKLPPSWGHVLNYLFEEDRVDAAFVLGGATYLTRRNQLTRYTGPAYQIVDERFPISFGNIPDSEPLLRVLRRFPDGLDAALAGSDGKL
;
A
#
# COMPACT_ATOMS: atom_id res chain seq x y z
N MET A 1 -49.40 8.84 36.10
CA MET A 1 -48.05 8.34 36.42
C MET A 1 -47.26 9.53 36.98
N THR A 2 -47.08 9.59 38.29
CA THR A 2 -46.49 10.76 38.97
C THR A 2 -45.00 10.51 39.17
N VAL A 3 -44.15 11.25 38.45
CA VAL A 3 -42.69 11.18 38.62
C VAL A 3 -42.35 11.75 40.00
N THR A 4 -41.89 10.90 40.92
CA THR A 4 -41.69 11.21 42.36
C THR A 4 -40.21 11.26 42.77
N GLY A 5 -39.31 11.62 41.85
CA GLY A 5 -37.90 11.78 42.16
C GLY A 5 -37.29 12.99 41.46
N THR A 6 -36.87 13.99 42.22
CA THR A 6 -35.95 15.02 41.73
C THR A 6 -34.54 14.45 41.78
N GLY A 7 -34.00 14.06 40.61
CA GLY A 7 -32.61 13.63 40.51
C GLY A 7 -31.67 14.79 40.87
N THR A 8 -30.93 14.67 41.97
CA THR A 8 -30.01 15.70 42.50
C THR A 8 -28.61 15.64 41.87
N SER A 9 -28.51 15.36 40.57
CA SER A 9 -27.21 15.40 39.90
C SER A 9 -26.75 16.87 39.72
N PRO A 10 -25.48 17.20 40.02
CA PRO A 10 -24.95 18.52 39.76
C PRO A 10 -25.05 18.86 38.27
N ALA A 11 -25.36 20.12 37.96
CA ALA A 11 -25.47 20.59 36.58
C ALA A 11 -24.16 20.37 35.83
N LYS A 12 -24.22 19.70 34.67
CA LYS A 12 -23.07 19.52 33.78
C LYS A 12 -23.02 20.63 32.75
N PRO A 13 -21.84 21.18 32.42
CA PRO A 13 -21.72 22.12 31.32
C PRO A 13 -22.06 21.43 30.00
N ILE A 14 -22.61 22.17 29.05
CA ILE A 14 -22.98 21.63 27.73
C ILE A 14 -21.78 21.02 26.99
N SER A 15 -20.56 21.46 27.30
CA SER A 15 -19.30 20.93 26.76
C SER A 15 -19.02 19.47 27.11
N ASP A 16 -19.65 18.96 28.18
CA ASP A 16 -19.51 17.58 28.66
C ASP A 16 -20.64 16.68 28.12
N LEU A 17 -21.65 17.27 27.49
CA LEU A 17 -22.81 16.60 26.93
C LEU A 17 -22.71 16.57 25.39
N GLY A 18 -23.32 15.57 24.75
CA GLY A 18 -23.41 15.52 23.28
C GLY A 18 -22.11 15.23 22.52
N ARG A 19 -20.98 14.98 23.22
CA ARG A 19 -19.73 14.56 22.57
C ARG A 19 -19.89 13.17 21.94
N VAL A 20 -19.73 13.10 20.62
CA VAL A 20 -19.63 11.85 19.88
C VAL A 20 -18.20 11.33 19.98
N ARG A 21 -18.01 10.04 20.30
CA ARG A 21 -16.69 9.41 20.16
C ARG A 21 -16.33 9.39 18.67
N ASN A 22 -15.26 10.09 18.33
CA ASN A 22 -14.81 10.27 16.96
C ASN A 22 -13.28 10.16 16.92
N ASN A 23 -12.79 9.01 16.44
CA ASN A 23 -11.36 8.73 16.39
C ASN A 23 -10.61 9.69 15.44
N ILE A 24 -11.22 10.11 14.31
CA ILE A 24 -10.60 11.09 13.40
C ILE A 24 -10.41 12.44 14.10
N GLN A 25 -11.42 12.93 14.81
CA GLN A 25 -11.32 14.20 15.54
C GLN A 25 -10.31 14.13 16.69
N GLN A 26 -10.19 12.97 17.35
CA GLN A 26 -9.27 12.79 18.47
C GLN A 26 -7.81 12.60 18.04
N THR A 27 -7.58 11.95 16.91
CA THR A 27 -6.24 11.52 16.48
C THR A 27 -5.72 12.27 15.26
N ALA A 28 -6.59 13.01 14.57
CA ALA A 28 -6.32 13.62 13.26
C ALA A 28 -5.81 12.60 12.21
N ARG A 29 -6.20 11.32 12.33
CA ARG A 29 -5.68 10.23 11.51
C ARG A 29 -6.79 9.43 10.84
N VAL A 30 -6.60 9.22 9.54
CA VAL A 30 -7.25 8.16 8.76
C VAL A 30 -6.23 7.03 8.59
N ASP A 31 -6.67 5.81 8.88
CA ASP A 31 -5.84 4.62 8.75
C ASP A 31 -5.99 3.99 7.36
N ALA A 32 -7.23 3.92 6.86
CA ALA A 32 -7.54 3.41 5.53
C ALA A 32 -8.73 4.14 4.92
N ALA A 33 -8.87 4.06 3.61
CA ALA A 33 -10.03 4.56 2.88
C ALA A 33 -10.39 3.58 1.76
N VAL A 34 -11.68 3.38 1.50
CA VAL A 34 -12.13 2.60 0.35
C VAL A 34 -13.38 3.21 -0.24
N GLN A 35 -13.41 3.33 -1.56
CA GLN A 35 -14.62 3.71 -2.29
C GLN A 35 -15.33 2.47 -2.79
N ALA A 36 -16.57 2.28 -2.34
CA ALA A 36 -17.42 1.20 -2.80
C ALA A 36 -17.86 1.41 -4.26
N LYS A 37 -18.29 0.32 -4.90
CA LYS A 37 -18.80 0.31 -6.28
C LYS A 37 -19.92 1.32 -6.52
N ASP A 38 -20.75 1.55 -5.51
CA ASP A 38 -21.86 2.51 -5.54
C ASP A 38 -21.41 3.98 -5.35
N GLY A 39 -20.10 4.23 -5.24
CA GLY A 39 -19.51 5.56 -5.09
C GLY A 39 -19.39 6.06 -3.65
N ARG A 40 -19.94 5.33 -2.67
CA ARG A 40 -19.81 5.69 -1.25
C ARG A 40 -18.36 5.55 -0.78
N LEU A 41 -17.88 6.53 -0.01
CA LEU A 41 -16.54 6.52 0.58
C LEU A 41 -16.62 6.11 2.04
N PHE A 42 -15.83 5.11 2.41
CA PHE A 42 -15.61 4.69 3.79
C PHE A 42 -14.21 5.09 4.22
N LEU A 43 -14.10 5.84 5.33
CA LEU A 43 -12.84 6.12 6.01
C LEU A 43 -12.76 5.32 7.30
N PHE A 44 -11.60 4.72 7.58
CA PHE A 44 -11.35 3.95 8.81
C PHE A 44 -10.37 4.69 9.71
N SER A 45 -10.61 4.66 11.01
CA SER A 45 -9.72 5.23 12.03
C SER A 45 -9.90 4.45 13.33
N GLY A 46 -8.86 3.71 13.73
CA GLY A 46 -8.94 2.74 14.83
C GLY A 46 -10.08 1.74 14.64
N ASP A 47 -10.91 1.59 15.67
CA ASP A 47 -12.06 0.68 15.69
C ASP A 47 -13.34 1.25 15.05
N GLN A 48 -13.25 2.43 14.43
CA GLN A 48 -14.38 3.14 13.82
C GLN A 48 -14.23 3.26 12.31
N TYR A 49 -15.38 3.35 11.64
CA TYR A 49 -15.46 3.79 10.26
C TYR A 49 -16.51 4.89 10.08
N PHE A 50 -16.31 5.70 9.05
CA PHE A 50 -17.09 6.88 8.69
C PHE A 50 -17.57 6.72 7.25
N LEU A 51 -18.82 7.09 6.98
CA LEU A 51 -19.42 7.02 5.66
C LEU A 51 -19.63 8.41 5.10
N TYR A 52 -19.29 8.58 3.83
CA TYR A 52 -19.69 9.72 3.01
C TYR A 52 -20.36 9.19 1.75
N THR A 53 -21.68 9.39 1.63
CA THR A 53 -22.41 8.99 0.41
C THR A 53 -22.11 9.92 -0.77
N LYS A 54 -21.69 11.15 -0.52
CA LYS A 54 -21.38 12.17 -1.54
C LYS A 54 -19.97 12.75 -1.33
N PRO A 55 -18.89 11.96 -1.50
CA PRO A 55 -17.54 12.37 -1.15
C PRO A 55 -17.04 13.59 -1.94
N GLN A 56 -17.62 13.89 -3.11
CA GLN A 56 -17.27 15.07 -3.91
C GLN A 56 -17.56 16.39 -3.17
N GLN A 57 -18.47 16.38 -2.20
CA GLN A 57 -18.76 17.55 -1.36
C GLN A 57 -17.58 17.96 -0.48
N LEU A 58 -16.64 17.04 -0.19
CA LEU A 58 -15.42 17.33 0.57
C LEU A 58 -14.51 18.34 -0.14
N LEU A 59 -14.60 18.45 -1.47
CA LEU A 59 -13.80 19.40 -2.26
C LEU A 59 -14.37 20.82 -2.24
N ALA A 60 -15.65 20.98 -1.89
CA ALA A 60 -16.38 22.25 -1.95
C ALA A 60 -16.48 22.97 -0.60
N GLY A 61 -16.04 22.32 0.49
CA GLY A 61 -16.13 22.87 1.85
C GLY A 61 -16.24 21.79 2.91
N PRO A 62 -16.56 22.16 4.17
CA PRO A 62 -16.78 21.17 5.23
C PRO A 62 -17.98 20.29 4.87
N ALA A 63 -17.74 19.01 4.62
CA ALA A 63 -18.79 18.01 4.49
C ALA A 63 -18.95 17.26 5.81
N PHE A 64 -20.20 16.97 6.16
CA PHE A 64 -20.50 16.14 7.31
C PHE A 64 -20.44 14.66 6.93
N VAL A 65 -20.07 13.83 7.89
CA VAL A 65 -20.25 12.39 7.79
C VAL A 65 -21.75 12.11 7.69
N ASP A 66 -22.11 11.02 7.00
CA ASP A 66 -23.50 10.59 6.93
C ASP A 66 -24.08 10.38 8.33
N GLU A 67 -25.39 10.56 8.47
CA GLU A 67 -26.08 10.36 9.74
C GLU A 67 -25.82 8.95 10.30
N ARG A 68 -25.73 8.85 11.63
CA ARG A 68 -25.46 7.60 12.39
C ARG A 68 -24.00 7.11 12.30
N TYR A 69 -23.10 7.89 11.71
CA TYR A 69 -21.65 7.65 11.73
C TYR A 69 -20.92 8.61 12.69
N PRO A 70 -19.75 8.23 13.23
CA PRO A 70 -19.04 6.97 13.02
C PRO A 70 -19.73 5.74 13.63
N ARG A 71 -19.41 4.57 13.09
CA ARG A 71 -19.84 3.26 13.61
C ARG A 71 -18.62 2.39 13.94
N SER A 72 -18.75 1.48 14.89
CA SER A 72 -17.71 0.49 15.17
C SER A 72 -17.56 -0.47 14.01
N ILE A 73 -16.34 -0.86 13.65
CA ILE A 73 -16.09 -1.86 12.59
C ILE A 73 -16.76 -3.19 12.98
N ARG A 74 -16.51 -3.65 14.21
CA ARG A 74 -17.03 -4.91 14.77
C ARG A 74 -18.56 -5.01 14.66
N GLY A 75 -19.01 -5.96 13.85
CA GLY A 75 -20.42 -6.33 13.71
C GLY A 75 -21.30 -5.27 13.04
N LYS A 76 -20.73 -4.20 12.47
CA LYS A 76 -21.51 -3.20 11.70
C LYS A 76 -21.06 -3.09 10.25
N PHE A 77 -19.75 -3.09 9.98
CA PHE A 77 -19.23 -2.86 8.63
C PHE A 77 -19.66 -3.92 7.61
N GLU A 78 -19.85 -5.17 8.04
CA GLU A 78 -20.39 -6.26 7.20
C GLU A 78 -21.76 -5.96 6.59
N ASN A 79 -22.54 -5.06 7.21
CA ASN A 79 -23.87 -4.67 6.73
C ASN A 79 -23.82 -3.54 5.69
N GLU A 80 -22.63 -3.02 5.36
CA GLU A 80 -22.47 -1.94 4.39
C GLU A 80 -22.51 -2.42 2.94
N GLY A 81 -22.54 -3.74 2.70
CA GLY A 81 -22.52 -4.31 1.35
C GLY A 81 -21.16 -4.23 0.65
N VAL A 82 -20.08 -4.10 1.43
CA VAL A 82 -18.70 -4.07 0.92
C VAL A 82 -18.02 -5.42 1.14
N SER A 83 -17.75 -5.77 2.40
CA SER A 83 -17.14 -7.03 2.79
C SER A 83 -17.30 -7.24 4.30
N PRO A 84 -17.57 -8.48 4.77
CA PRO A 84 -17.37 -8.77 6.18
C PRO A 84 -15.87 -8.73 6.50
N LEU A 85 -15.53 -8.25 7.69
CA LEU A 85 -14.14 -8.18 8.13
C LEU A 85 -13.86 -9.22 9.22
N PRO A 86 -12.72 -9.92 9.16
CA PRO A 86 -12.34 -10.89 10.18
C PRO A 86 -12.00 -10.19 11.50
N ALA A 87 -12.11 -10.92 12.61
CA ALA A 87 -12.00 -10.35 13.95
C ALA A 87 -10.71 -9.57 14.22
N MET A 88 -9.60 -9.95 13.58
CA MET A 88 -8.32 -9.25 13.66
C MET A 88 -8.39 -7.79 13.18
N MET A 89 -9.32 -7.47 12.27
CA MET A 89 -9.49 -6.13 11.67
C MET A 89 -10.51 -5.27 12.43
N PHE A 90 -11.15 -5.79 13.48
CA PHE A 90 -12.13 -5.03 14.27
C PHE A 90 -11.51 -3.86 15.04
N ALA A 91 -10.23 -3.96 15.39
CA ALA A 91 -9.52 -2.92 16.10
C ALA A 91 -8.91 -1.87 15.16
N ARG A 92 -8.60 -2.26 13.91
CA ARG A 92 -7.99 -1.39 12.90
C ARG A 92 -8.00 -2.03 11.51
N VAL A 93 -8.16 -1.17 10.50
CA VAL A 93 -7.82 -1.45 9.10
C VAL A 93 -6.67 -0.53 8.71
N ASP A 94 -5.55 -1.08 8.27
CA ASP A 94 -4.30 -0.35 8.00
C ASP A 94 -4.22 0.21 6.59
N ALA A 95 -4.90 -0.45 5.64
CA ALA A 95 -5.09 0.00 4.27
C ALA A 95 -6.30 -0.75 3.70
N ALA A 96 -6.93 -0.15 2.69
CA ALA A 96 -7.98 -0.79 1.92
C ALA A 96 -7.99 -0.24 0.49
N PHE A 97 -8.40 -1.06 -0.47
CA PHE A 97 -8.67 -0.59 -1.82
C PHE A 97 -9.71 -1.50 -2.50
N ARG A 98 -10.29 -1.01 -3.60
CA ARG A 98 -11.18 -1.76 -4.48
C ARG A 98 -10.47 -1.95 -5.83
N ASP A 99 -10.39 -3.18 -6.31
CA ASP A 99 -9.86 -3.50 -7.62
C ASP A 99 -10.92 -3.27 -8.73
N SER A 100 -10.47 -3.32 -9.98
CA SER A 100 -11.25 -3.14 -11.20
C SER A 100 -12.40 -4.14 -11.38
N ASP A 101 -12.30 -5.33 -10.76
CA ASP A 101 -13.32 -6.38 -10.74
C ASP A 101 -14.31 -6.23 -9.56
N ASP A 102 -14.26 -5.12 -8.82
CA ASP A 102 -14.99 -4.85 -7.59
C ASP A 102 -14.60 -5.74 -6.38
N THR A 103 -13.46 -6.44 -6.43
CA THR A 103 -12.90 -7.11 -5.26
C THR A 103 -12.31 -6.07 -4.30
N TYR A 104 -12.68 -6.15 -3.02
CA TYR A 104 -12.15 -5.27 -1.97
C TYR A 104 -11.06 -5.98 -1.20
N PHE A 105 -9.92 -5.31 -1.03
CA PHE A 105 -8.80 -5.79 -0.22
C PHE A 105 -8.70 -4.96 1.05
N PHE A 106 -8.45 -5.63 2.18
CA PHE A 106 -8.25 -5.01 3.49
C PHE A 106 -7.00 -5.55 4.14
N PHE A 107 -6.20 -4.67 4.74
CA PHE A 107 -4.90 -4.98 5.34
C PHE A 107 -4.91 -4.65 6.83
N ALA A 108 -4.27 -5.51 7.63
CA ALA A 108 -4.00 -5.24 9.05
C ALA A 108 -2.73 -5.98 9.49
N GLY A 109 -1.77 -5.23 10.01
CA GLY A 109 -0.44 -5.75 10.36
C GLY A 109 0.26 -6.38 9.16
N ASN A 110 0.70 -7.63 9.30
CA ASN A 110 1.36 -8.39 8.24
C ASN A 110 0.39 -9.28 7.42
N ARG A 111 -0.92 -9.00 7.48
CA ARG A 111 -1.96 -9.82 6.86
C ARG A 111 -2.95 -9.00 6.06
N PHE A 112 -3.63 -9.67 5.15
CA PHE A 112 -4.71 -9.11 4.36
C PHE A 112 -5.82 -10.14 4.10
N THR A 113 -6.98 -9.66 3.68
CA THR A 113 -8.11 -10.46 3.20
C THR A 113 -8.72 -9.79 1.98
N HIS A 114 -9.54 -10.51 1.23
CA HIS A 114 -10.33 -9.94 0.13
C HIS A 114 -11.81 -10.36 0.19
N SER A 115 -12.69 -9.56 -0.42
CA SER A 115 -14.14 -9.72 -0.28
C SER A 115 -14.72 -11.01 -0.84
N THR A 116 -14.02 -11.69 -1.74
CA THR A 116 -14.44 -12.99 -2.30
C THR A 116 -14.11 -14.18 -1.39
N ASP A 117 -13.20 -14.01 -0.42
CA ASP A 117 -12.89 -14.98 0.63
C ASP A 117 -12.51 -14.25 1.94
N PRO A 118 -13.48 -13.56 2.58
CA PRO A 118 -13.20 -12.56 3.62
C PRO A 118 -12.74 -13.12 4.97
N TYR A 119 -12.82 -14.44 5.15
CA TYR A 119 -12.38 -15.11 6.37
C TYR A 119 -11.00 -15.75 6.22
N ASN A 120 -10.43 -15.72 5.02
CA ASN A 120 -9.10 -16.24 4.74
C ASN A 120 -8.05 -15.14 4.88
N LEU A 121 -7.33 -15.17 6.01
CA LEU A 121 -6.27 -14.22 6.33
C LEU A 121 -4.93 -14.65 5.74
N LEU A 122 -4.58 -14.06 4.60
CA LEU A 122 -3.31 -14.25 3.91
C LEU A 122 -2.20 -13.38 4.50
N LYS A 123 -0.95 -13.81 4.38
CA LYS A 123 0.21 -12.98 4.77
C LYS A 123 0.60 -12.05 3.62
N ILE A 124 0.92 -10.80 3.96
CA ILE A 124 1.40 -9.81 2.97
C ILE A 124 2.68 -10.30 2.30
N ARG A 125 3.59 -10.91 3.07
CA ARG A 125 4.75 -11.65 2.59
C ARG A 125 4.83 -13.00 3.32
N PRO A 126 4.95 -14.13 2.60
CA PRO A 126 5.19 -15.44 3.21
C PRO A 126 6.51 -15.46 4.01
N ASP A 127 6.60 -16.31 5.04
CA ASP A 127 7.73 -16.35 5.98
C ASP A 127 9.01 -16.99 5.43
N GLU A 128 9.11 -17.28 4.14
CA GLU A 128 10.35 -17.76 3.53
C GLU A 128 11.09 -16.56 2.92
N PRO A 129 11.96 -15.88 3.68
CA PRO A 129 12.86 -14.89 3.11
C PRO A 129 13.73 -15.59 2.06
N ASN A 130 13.74 -15.01 0.85
CA ASN A 130 14.57 -15.43 -0.28
C ASN A 130 14.11 -16.70 -1.03
N THR A 131 12.86 -17.14 -0.91
CA THR A 131 12.32 -18.05 -1.93
C THR A 131 12.19 -17.25 -3.22
N PRO A 132 12.97 -17.58 -4.28
CA PRO A 132 12.90 -16.84 -5.53
C PRO A 132 11.46 -16.87 -6.02
N VAL A 133 10.91 -15.70 -6.31
CA VAL A 133 9.62 -15.68 -6.99
C VAL A 133 9.91 -16.06 -8.43
N PRO A 134 9.27 -17.12 -8.97
CA PRO A 134 9.44 -17.46 -10.38
C PRO A 134 9.21 -16.22 -11.24
N ASP A 135 9.95 -16.12 -12.35
CA ASP A 135 9.73 -15.08 -13.35
C ASP A 135 8.21 -14.90 -13.56
N PRO A 136 7.64 -13.69 -13.54
CA PRO A 136 6.21 -13.51 -13.78
C PRO A 136 5.70 -14.13 -15.10
N ALA A 137 6.59 -14.39 -16.05
CA ALA A 137 6.28 -15.11 -17.29
C ALA A 137 6.19 -16.65 -17.12
N ASP A 138 6.64 -17.20 -15.98
CA ASP A 138 6.57 -18.63 -15.65
C ASP A 138 5.13 -19.04 -15.27
N PRO A 139 4.53 -20.05 -15.95
CA PRO A 139 3.21 -20.56 -15.60
C PRO A 139 3.05 -21.03 -14.14
N SER A 140 4.14 -21.44 -13.49
CA SER A 140 4.12 -21.86 -12.08
C SER A 140 3.88 -20.69 -11.11
N ALA A 141 4.21 -19.46 -11.50
CA ALA A 141 3.94 -18.26 -10.71
C ALA A 141 2.44 -18.07 -10.40
N GLN A 142 1.56 -18.55 -11.29
CA GLN A 142 0.10 -18.47 -11.12
C GLN A 142 -0.44 -19.33 -9.97
N LYS A 143 0.36 -20.27 -9.45
CA LYS A 143 -0.04 -21.16 -8.34
C LYS A 143 0.39 -20.62 -6.97
N LEU A 144 1.18 -19.56 -6.91
CA LEU A 144 1.63 -19.00 -5.66
C LEU A 144 0.50 -18.21 -4.99
N PRO A 145 0.45 -18.21 -3.64
CA PRO A 145 -0.47 -17.34 -2.93
C PRO A 145 -0.15 -15.87 -3.28
N PRO A 146 -1.16 -14.98 -3.33
CA PRO A 146 -0.91 -13.58 -3.55
C PRO A 146 0.01 -13.03 -2.47
N SER A 147 1.02 -12.28 -2.89
CA SER A 147 2.02 -11.65 -2.04
C SER A 147 2.29 -10.24 -2.54
N TRP A 148 2.71 -9.35 -1.65
CA TRP A 148 2.78 -7.91 -1.91
C TRP A 148 4.19 -7.36 -1.71
N GLY A 149 4.51 -6.35 -2.51
CA GLY A 149 5.75 -5.60 -2.39
C GLY A 149 6.99 -6.35 -2.87
N HIS A 150 6.85 -7.33 -3.77
CA HIS A 150 7.99 -7.90 -4.49
C HIS A 150 8.53 -6.88 -5.49
N VAL A 151 9.83 -6.59 -5.40
CA VAL A 151 10.54 -5.78 -6.39
C VAL A 151 11.29 -6.75 -7.29
N LEU A 152 10.92 -6.80 -8.57
CA LEU A 152 11.65 -7.61 -9.54
C LEU A 152 13.10 -7.10 -9.61
N ASN A 153 14.04 -7.96 -9.22
CA ASN A 153 15.46 -7.65 -9.23
C ASN A 153 16.24 -8.86 -9.75
N TYR A 154 16.58 -8.88 -11.04
CA TYR A 154 17.24 -10.03 -11.64
C TYR A 154 18.63 -10.30 -11.06
N LEU A 155 19.34 -9.28 -10.54
CA LEU A 155 20.62 -9.51 -9.85
C LEU A 155 20.44 -10.38 -8.61
N PHE A 156 19.36 -10.13 -7.86
CA PHE A 156 19.06 -10.85 -6.62
C PHE A 156 18.44 -12.22 -6.90
N GLU A 157 17.48 -12.29 -7.82
CA GLU A 157 16.74 -13.52 -8.13
C GLU A 157 17.62 -14.57 -8.84
N GLU A 158 18.60 -14.12 -9.64
CA GLU A 158 19.45 -15.02 -10.44
C GLU A 158 20.89 -15.11 -9.95
N ASP A 159 21.25 -14.37 -8.90
CA ASP A 159 22.59 -14.31 -8.31
C ASP A 159 23.71 -14.15 -9.37
N ARG A 160 23.49 -13.25 -10.34
CA ARG A 160 24.36 -13.08 -11.50
C ARG A 160 24.41 -11.64 -11.96
N VAL A 161 25.62 -11.19 -12.33
CA VAL A 161 25.90 -9.91 -13.00
C VAL A 161 26.32 -10.19 -14.44
N ASP A 162 25.81 -9.41 -15.40
CA ASP A 162 26.29 -9.45 -16.78
C ASP A 162 27.35 -8.36 -17.04
N ALA A 163 27.10 -7.13 -16.61
CA ALA A 163 28.06 -6.03 -16.72
C ALA A 163 28.09 -5.16 -15.47
N ALA A 164 29.22 -4.50 -15.24
CA ALA A 164 29.42 -3.56 -14.14
C ALA A 164 30.25 -2.37 -14.61
N PHE A 165 29.89 -1.16 -14.18
CA PHE A 165 30.68 0.04 -14.47
C PHE A 165 30.51 1.10 -13.38
N VAL A 166 31.49 1.99 -13.26
CA VAL A 166 31.44 3.12 -12.32
C VAL A 166 31.27 4.40 -13.13
N LEU A 167 30.23 5.18 -12.82
CA LEU A 167 29.94 6.43 -13.50
C LEU A 167 29.46 7.47 -12.48
N GLY A 168 30.06 8.67 -12.50
CA GLY A 168 29.68 9.75 -11.59
C GLY A 168 29.81 9.38 -10.10
N GLY A 169 30.74 8.49 -9.74
CA GLY A 169 30.95 8.02 -8.36
C GLY A 169 29.97 6.95 -7.87
N ALA A 170 29.02 6.52 -8.70
CA ALA A 170 28.12 5.41 -8.41
C ALA A 170 28.57 4.13 -9.14
N THR A 171 28.30 2.98 -8.53
CA THR A 171 28.52 1.67 -9.16
C THR A 171 27.21 1.20 -9.76
N TYR A 172 27.26 0.79 -11.03
CA TYR A 172 26.14 0.25 -11.76
C TYR A 172 26.38 -1.22 -12.08
N LEU A 173 25.39 -2.05 -11.85
CA LEU A 173 25.40 -3.48 -12.18
C LEU A 173 24.20 -3.78 -13.08
N THR A 174 24.38 -4.65 -14.06
CA THR A 174 23.28 -5.06 -14.95
C THR A 174 23.03 -6.56 -14.87
N ARG A 175 21.77 -6.94 -15.02
CA ARG A 175 21.37 -8.32 -15.33
C ARG A 175 20.16 -8.28 -16.25
N ARG A 176 20.23 -9.04 -17.35
CA ARG A 176 19.29 -8.88 -18.47
C ARG A 176 19.25 -7.38 -18.87
N ASN A 177 18.08 -6.83 -19.11
CA ASN A 177 17.86 -5.43 -19.42
C ASN A 177 17.60 -4.53 -18.20
N GLN A 178 18.05 -4.94 -17.01
CA GLN A 178 17.83 -4.22 -15.78
C GLN A 178 19.13 -3.65 -15.24
N LEU A 179 19.11 -2.36 -14.89
CA LEU A 179 20.20 -1.61 -14.27
C LEU A 179 19.92 -1.46 -12.77
N THR A 180 20.93 -1.74 -11.97
CA THR A 180 20.95 -1.48 -10.52
C THR A 180 22.07 -0.52 -10.22
N ARG A 181 21.86 0.37 -9.25
CA ARG A 181 22.83 1.39 -8.86
C ARG A 181 23.07 1.36 -7.35
N TYR A 182 24.32 1.54 -6.97
CA TYR A 182 24.73 1.77 -5.59
C TYR A 182 25.57 3.05 -5.48
N THR A 183 25.23 3.88 -4.50
CA THR A 183 26.06 5.01 -4.08
C THR A 183 26.86 4.61 -2.83
N GLY A 184 28.17 4.84 -2.89
CA GLY A 184 29.09 4.51 -1.80
C GLY A 184 29.50 3.02 -1.75
N PRO A 185 30.35 2.65 -0.78
CA PRO A 185 31.06 1.37 -0.81
C PRO A 185 30.36 0.24 -0.04
N ALA A 186 29.17 0.48 0.52
CA ALA A 186 28.51 -0.51 1.39
C ALA A 186 27.83 -1.64 0.61
N TYR A 187 27.31 -1.34 -0.59
CA TYR A 187 26.63 -2.30 -1.47
C TYR A 187 25.51 -3.11 -0.79
N GLN A 188 24.77 -2.49 0.14
CA GLN A 188 23.70 -3.17 0.89
C GLN A 188 22.30 -2.82 0.39
N ILE A 189 22.08 -1.54 0.06
CA ILE A 189 20.78 -1.02 -0.36
C ILE A 189 20.95 -0.38 -1.72
N VAL A 190 20.13 -0.84 -2.66
CA VAL A 190 20.04 -0.27 -4.00
C VAL A 190 19.51 1.16 -3.90
N ASP A 191 20.09 2.07 -4.68
CA ASP A 191 19.67 3.47 -4.71
C ASP A 191 18.19 3.60 -5.11
N GLU A 192 17.53 4.66 -4.64
CA GLU A 192 16.15 4.97 -4.99
C GLU A 192 15.93 4.97 -6.51
N ARG A 193 14.78 4.45 -6.97
CA ARG A 193 14.38 4.27 -8.37
C ARG A 193 15.10 3.14 -9.12
N PHE A 194 16.04 2.45 -8.47
CA PHE A 194 16.64 1.22 -8.97
C PHE A 194 16.08 0.02 -8.18
N PRO A 195 16.02 -1.17 -8.79
CA PRO A 195 16.45 -1.47 -10.15
C PRO A 195 15.47 -0.93 -11.21
N ILE A 196 16.00 -0.56 -12.39
CA ILE A 196 15.22 0.01 -13.49
C ILE A 196 15.51 -0.72 -14.80
N SER A 197 14.49 -0.97 -15.62
CA SER A 197 14.73 -1.51 -16.96
C SER A 197 15.36 -0.46 -17.86
N PHE A 198 16.21 -0.87 -18.80
CA PHE A 198 16.91 0.03 -19.70
C PHE A 198 15.95 0.94 -20.47
N GLY A 199 14.82 0.39 -20.94
CA GLY A 199 13.76 1.15 -21.61
C GLY A 199 13.20 2.30 -20.77
N ASN A 200 13.17 2.15 -19.45
CA ASN A 200 12.59 3.12 -18.52
C ASN A 200 13.60 4.14 -17.96
N ILE A 201 14.90 4.02 -18.29
CA ILE A 201 15.92 5.00 -17.88
C ILE A 201 15.44 6.40 -18.28
N PRO A 202 15.33 7.39 -17.38
CA PRO A 202 14.71 8.66 -17.71
C PRO A 202 15.59 9.50 -18.62
N ASP A 203 14.96 10.43 -19.33
CA ASP A 203 15.66 11.33 -20.22
C ASP A 203 16.66 12.25 -19.46
N SER A 204 16.42 12.53 -18.18
CA SER A 204 17.36 13.27 -17.34
C SER A 204 18.71 12.59 -17.10
N GLU A 205 18.88 11.32 -17.50
CA GLU A 205 20.11 10.53 -17.33
C GLU A 205 20.81 10.28 -18.69
N PRO A 206 21.34 11.32 -19.36
CA PRO A 206 21.77 11.25 -20.76
C PRO A 206 22.87 10.22 -21.01
N LEU A 207 23.76 10.00 -20.04
CA LEU A 207 24.86 9.04 -20.15
C LEU A 207 24.38 7.59 -20.08
N LEU A 208 23.27 7.33 -19.41
CA LEU A 208 22.70 5.98 -19.28
C LEU A 208 21.71 5.65 -20.42
N ARG A 209 21.23 6.65 -21.16
CA ARG A 209 20.27 6.42 -22.28
C ARG A 209 20.81 5.48 -23.35
N VAL A 210 22.13 5.38 -23.51
CA VAL A 210 22.74 4.45 -24.47
C VAL A 210 22.30 2.99 -24.23
N LEU A 211 22.02 2.63 -22.97
CA LEU A 211 21.55 1.31 -22.57
C LEU A 211 20.19 0.94 -23.19
N ARG A 212 19.35 1.91 -23.53
CA ARG A 212 18.08 1.67 -24.25
C ARG A 212 18.27 1.00 -25.61
N ARG A 213 19.48 1.08 -26.20
CA ARG A 213 19.84 0.42 -27.46
C ARG A 213 20.10 -1.08 -27.31
N PHE A 214 20.15 -1.58 -26.07
CA PHE A 214 20.45 -2.96 -25.73
C PHE A 214 19.28 -3.59 -24.95
N PRO A 215 18.09 -3.73 -25.57
CA PRO A 215 16.86 -4.07 -24.87
C PRO A 215 16.85 -5.46 -24.21
N ASP A 216 17.80 -6.32 -24.57
CA ASP A 216 17.96 -7.68 -24.05
C ASP A 216 19.06 -7.80 -22.98
N GLY A 217 19.89 -6.77 -22.82
CA GLY A 217 20.98 -6.72 -21.84
C GLY A 217 22.35 -6.40 -22.44
N LEU A 218 23.36 -6.39 -21.58
CA LEU A 218 24.75 -6.13 -21.91
C LEU A 218 25.60 -7.34 -21.53
N ASP A 219 26.52 -7.75 -22.39
CA ASP A 219 27.51 -8.79 -22.03
C ASP A 219 28.70 -8.23 -21.25
N ALA A 220 28.98 -6.93 -21.41
CA ALA A 220 30.02 -6.19 -20.71
C ALA A 220 29.78 -4.67 -20.88
N ALA A 221 30.36 -3.87 -19.98
CA ALA A 221 30.38 -2.41 -20.08
C ALA A 221 31.63 -1.84 -19.41
N LEU A 222 32.12 -0.71 -19.90
CA LEU A 222 33.20 0.04 -19.29
C LEU A 222 32.91 1.53 -19.45
N ALA A 223 32.92 2.28 -18.35
CA ALA A 223 32.87 3.74 -18.42
C ALA A 223 34.26 4.28 -18.79
N GLY A 224 34.32 5.12 -19.83
CA GLY A 224 35.53 5.81 -20.24
C GLY A 224 35.98 6.84 -19.19
N SER A 225 37.27 7.16 -19.20
CA SER A 225 37.83 8.23 -18.34
C SER A 225 37.27 9.62 -18.65
N ASP A 226 36.62 9.78 -19.80
CA ASP A 226 35.88 10.97 -20.22
C ASP A 226 34.45 11.04 -19.63
N GLY A 227 34.07 10.06 -18.80
CA GLY A 227 32.76 9.98 -18.18
C GLY A 227 31.65 9.53 -19.14
N LYS A 228 31.99 8.86 -20.24
CA LYS A 228 31.01 8.30 -21.17
C LYS A 228 30.88 6.79 -21.02
N LEU A 229 29.72 6.29 -21.45
CA LEU A 229 29.41 4.86 -21.56
C LEU A 229 29.31 4.43 -23.02
#